data_AF-A0A1H4NHF9-F1
#
_entry.id   AF-A0A1H4NHF9-F1
#
_cell.length_a   1.000
_cell.length_b   1.000
_cell.length_c   1.000
_cell.angle_alpha   90.00
_cell.angle_beta   90.00
_cell.angle_gamma   90.00
#
_symmetry.space_group_name_H-M   'P 1'
#
loop_
_entity.id
_entity.type
_entity.pdbx_description
1 polymer ?
#
loop_
_entity_poly.entity_id
_entity_poly.type
_entity_poly.pdbx_seq_one_letter_code
_entity_poly.pdbx_strand_id
1 'polypeptide(L)'
;MMQGSGIDFDGLWLARNIRITIIGMERRMGGREVSEAEVDQWVEEAEAGYAPETLKTRMGRPARGAEASRVIPVRLTDEELEAIMARAKRENLNRSEAIRAALKSWAHAA
;
A
#
# COMPACT_ATOMS: atom_id res chain seq x y z
N MET A 1 14.10 -3.60 18.04
CA MET A 1 14.03 -5.05 17.79
C MET A 1 12.62 -5.34 17.32
N MET A 2 12.42 -5.54 16.01
CA MET A 2 11.13 -5.80 15.37
C MET A 2 10.75 -7.28 15.52
N GLN A 3 9.50 -7.54 15.90
CA GLN A 3 8.68 -8.71 15.55
C GLN A 3 7.23 -8.19 15.57
N GLY A 4 6.37 -8.26 14.56
CA GLY A 4 6.20 -9.22 13.47
C GLY A 4 4.71 -9.57 13.46
N SER A 5 3.85 -8.67 12.99
CA SER A 5 2.40 -8.92 12.88
C SER A 5 2.12 -9.81 11.66
N GLY A 6 2.28 -11.12 11.84
CA GLY A 6 1.72 -12.12 10.94
C GLY A 6 0.22 -12.20 11.18
N ILE A 7 -0.57 -11.98 10.13
CA ILE A 7 -1.99 -12.36 10.14
C ILE A 7 -2.01 -13.78 9.58
N ASP A 8 -2.11 -14.77 10.47
CA ASP A 8 -2.30 -16.17 10.12
C ASP A 8 -3.73 -16.35 9.60
N PHE A 9 -3.88 -16.79 8.35
CA PHE A 9 -5.15 -16.98 7.65
C PHE A 9 -5.56 -18.45 7.52
N ASP A 10 -5.17 -19.30 8.48
CA ASP A 10 -5.55 -20.72 8.44
C ASP A 10 -6.50 -21.08 9.59
N GLY A 11 -7.73 -21.46 9.23
CA GLY A 11 -8.45 -22.49 9.99
C GLY A 11 -9.61 -22.08 10.92
N LEU A 12 -10.33 -20.98 10.71
CA LEU A 12 -11.50 -20.63 11.55
C LEU A 12 -12.77 -20.31 10.74
N TRP A 13 -13.24 -21.30 9.97
CA TRP A 13 -14.66 -21.41 9.58
C TRP A 13 -15.34 -22.45 10.48
N LEU A 14 -15.79 -22.05 11.68
CA LEU A 14 -16.92 -22.68 12.36
C LEU A 14 -17.45 -21.77 13.50
N ALA A 15 -18.66 -21.24 13.29
CA ALA A 15 -19.64 -20.77 14.27
C ALA A 15 -19.14 -20.06 15.56
N ARG A 16 -19.08 -18.73 15.53
CA ARG A 16 -19.44 -17.88 16.69
C ARG A 16 -20.18 -16.65 16.20
N ASN A 17 -21.24 -16.29 16.92
CA ASN A 17 -22.03 -15.07 16.73
C ASN A 17 -21.16 -13.84 17.07
N ILE A 18 -20.33 -13.38 16.14
CA ILE A 18 -19.47 -12.20 16.35
C ILE A 18 -20.32 -10.95 16.22
N ARG A 19 -20.82 -10.43 17.35
CA ARG A 19 -21.27 -9.04 17.43
C ARG A 19 -20.03 -8.15 17.41
N ILE A 20 -19.60 -7.70 16.24
CA ILE A 20 -18.59 -6.63 16.13
C ILE A 20 -19.28 -5.35 16.59
N THR A 21 -19.08 -5.00 17.86
CA THR A 21 -19.42 -3.66 18.32
C THR A 21 -18.27 -2.76 17.86
N ILE A 22 -18.49 -1.97 16.80
CA ILE A 22 -17.53 -0.93 16.40
C ILE A 22 -17.65 0.19 17.43
N ILE A 23 -16.86 0.12 18.50
CA ILE A 23 -16.72 1.21 19.47
C ILE A 23 -15.71 2.20 18.89
N GLY A 24 -16.18 3.41 18.59
CA GLY A 24 -15.35 4.60 18.34
C GLY A 24 -14.60 4.61 17.00
N MET A 25 -15.15 5.29 16.00
CA MET A 25 -14.33 5.74 14.87
C MET A 25 -13.43 6.90 15.35
N GLU A 26 -12.22 6.57 15.80
CA GLU A 26 -11.18 7.59 16.01
C GLU A 26 -10.81 8.21 14.66
N ARG A 27 -11.26 9.46 14.44
CA ARG A 27 -10.90 10.24 13.24
C ARG A 27 -9.52 10.85 13.49
N ARG A 28 -8.46 10.22 12.98
CA ARG A 28 -7.08 10.74 13.07
C ARG A 28 -6.51 11.06 11.69
N MET A 29 -5.89 12.24 11.57
CA MET A 29 -5.09 12.63 10.40
C MET A 29 -3.75 13.18 10.87
N GLY A 30 -2.65 12.75 10.25
CA GLY A 30 -1.30 13.22 10.63
C GLY A 30 -0.90 12.92 12.08
N GLY A 31 -1.49 11.90 12.71
CA GLY A 31 -1.22 11.53 14.11
C GLY A 31 -2.00 12.33 15.16
N ARG A 32 -2.79 13.34 14.76
CA ARG A 32 -3.70 14.09 15.64
C ARG A 32 -5.14 13.64 15.47
N GLU A 33 -5.93 13.83 16.53
CA GLU A 33 -7.38 13.69 16.46
C GLU A 33 -7.98 14.85 15.66
N VAL A 34 -9.03 14.55 14.91
CA VAL A 34 -9.80 15.50 14.10
C VAL A 34 -11.06 15.84 14.86
N SER A 35 -11.27 17.14 15.11
CA SER A 35 -12.47 17.65 15.78
C SER A 35 -13.68 17.69 14.83
N GLU A 36 -14.89 17.72 15.40
CA GLU A 36 -16.13 17.85 14.59
C GLU A 36 -16.14 19.15 13.79
N ALA A 37 -15.70 20.27 14.39
CA ALA A 37 -15.66 21.57 13.72
C ALA A 37 -14.72 21.58 12.50
N GLU A 38 -13.62 20.82 12.53
CA GLU A 38 -12.75 20.66 11.36
C GLU A 38 -13.43 19.85 10.25
N VAL A 39 -14.24 18.85 10.62
CA VAL A 39 -15.03 18.08 9.66
C VAL A 39 -16.09 18.96 9.02
N ASP A 40 -16.83 19.73 9.82
CA ASP A 40 -17.86 20.66 9.33
C ASP A 40 -17.25 21.68 8.36
N GLN A 41 -16.06 22.21 8.68
CA GLN A 41 -15.33 23.11 7.78
C GLN A 41 -15.00 22.44 6.44
N TRP A 42 -14.51 21.19 6.43
CA TRP A 42 -14.22 20.49 5.19
C TRP A 42 -15.46 20.11 4.40
N VAL A 43 -16.59 19.87 5.08
CA VAL A 43 -17.88 19.65 4.42
C VAL A 43 -18.32 20.91 3.70
N GLU A 44 -18.30 22.06 4.38
CA GLU A 44 -18.63 23.35 3.77
C GLU A 44 -17.69 23.66 2.59
N GLU A 45 -16.39 23.43 2.75
CA GLU A 45 -15.40 23.60 1.67
C GLU A 45 -15.69 22.69 0.47
N ALA A 46 -16.08 21.44 0.72
CA ALA A 46 -16.44 20.50 -0.34
C ALA A 46 -17.75 20.86 -1.06
N GLU A 47 -18.76 21.33 -0.31
CA GLU A 47 -20.06 21.75 -0.84
C GLU A 47 -19.98 23.06 -1.62
N ALA A 48 -19.12 23.99 -1.20
CA ALA A 48 -18.81 25.21 -1.94
C ALA A 48 -18.14 24.92 -3.29
N GLY A 49 -17.45 23.77 -3.39
CA GLY A 49 -16.76 23.32 -4.59
C GLY A 49 -15.40 23.98 -4.81
N TYR A 50 -14.52 23.31 -5.54
CA TYR A 50 -13.17 23.81 -5.87
C TYR A 50 -13.14 24.39 -7.28
N ALA A 51 -12.55 25.58 -7.42
CA ALA A 51 -12.25 26.15 -8.73
C ALA A 51 -11.20 25.27 -9.45
N PRO A 52 -11.47 24.72 -10.64
CA PRO A 52 -10.55 23.80 -11.31
C PRO A 52 -9.19 24.42 -11.66
N GLU A 53 -9.11 25.75 -11.75
CA GLU A 53 -7.88 26.51 -11.97
C GLU A 53 -6.95 26.53 -10.74
N THR A 54 -7.48 26.30 -9.54
CA THR A 54 -6.68 26.20 -8.30
C THR A 54 -6.17 24.77 -8.05
N LEU A 55 -6.74 23.79 -8.75
CA LEU A 55 -6.27 22.41 -8.71
C LEU A 55 -4.96 22.29 -9.50
N LYS A 56 -3.90 21.81 -8.86
CA LYS A 56 -2.67 21.42 -9.57
C LYS A 56 -3.04 20.45 -10.69
N THR A 57 -2.51 20.68 -11.89
CA THR A 57 -2.58 19.70 -12.98
C THR A 57 -2.08 18.37 -12.44
N ARG A 58 -2.99 17.43 -12.27
CA ARG A 58 -2.72 16.16 -11.61
C ARG A 58 -1.89 15.32 -12.58
N MET A 59 -0.58 15.54 -12.60
CA MET A 59 0.33 14.45 -12.95
C MET A 59 -0.06 13.32 -12.01
N GLY A 60 -0.43 12.17 -12.57
CA GLY A 60 -0.84 11.01 -11.78
C GLY A 60 0.28 10.54 -10.85
N ARG A 61 0.31 9.25 -10.55
CA ARG A 61 1.51 8.70 -9.89
C ARG A 61 2.74 9.05 -10.74
N PRO A 62 3.82 9.59 -10.15
CA PRO A 62 5.04 9.88 -10.89
C PRO A 62 5.44 8.70 -11.75
N ALA A 63 5.75 8.96 -13.02
CA ALA A 63 6.23 7.94 -13.92
C ALA A 63 7.53 7.36 -13.36
N ARG A 64 7.71 6.04 -13.47
CA ARG A 64 8.93 5.35 -13.01
C ARG A 64 10.13 5.57 -13.94
N GLY A 65 9.91 6.11 -15.13
CA GLY A 65 10.92 6.44 -16.12
C GLY A 65 10.38 7.50 -17.08
N ALA A 66 11.13 7.79 -18.14
CA ALA A 66 10.71 8.74 -19.18
C ALA A 66 9.43 8.30 -19.91
N GLU A 67 9.18 6.99 -19.97
CA GLU A 67 8.00 6.40 -20.61
C GLU A 67 7.22 5.48 -19.65
N ALA A 68 6.01 5.10 -20.05
CA ALA A 68 5.18 4.15 -19.32
C ALA A 68 5.88 2.78 -19.18
N SER A 69 5.83 2.20 -17.99
CA SER A 69 6.43 0.88 -17.74
C SER A 69 5.68 -0.22 -18.51
N ARG A 70 6.42 -1.11 -19.19
CA ARG A 70 5.86 -2.31 -19.82
C ARG A 70 5.73 -3.44 -18.81
N VAL A 71 4.58 -4.12 -18.81
CA VAL A 71 4.38 -5.35 -18.03
C VAL A 71 4.84 -6.55 -18.86
N ILE A 72 5.75 -7.35 -18.30
CA ILE A 72 6.22 -8.61 -18.89
C ILE A 72 5.77 -9.74 -17.96
N PRO A 73 4.86 -10.63 -18.39
CA PRO A 73 4.44 -11.77 -17.58
C PRO A 73 5.55 -12.83 -17.52
N VAL A 74 5.84 -13.33 -16.33
CA VAL A 74 6.82 -14.41 -16.08
C VAL A 74 6.13 -15.48 -15.26
N ARG A 75 6.30 -16.76 -15.63
CA ARG A 75 5.84 -17.89 -14.83
C ARG A 75 6.95 -18.28 -13.88
N LEU A 76 6.62 -18.35 -12.60
CA LEU A 76 7.50 -18.83 -11.54
C LEU A 76 6.87 -20.07 -10.94
N THR A 77 7.67 -21.06 -10.57
CA THR A 77 7.21 -22.12 -9.68
C THR A 77 7.01 -21.57 -8.27
N ASP A 78 6.31 -22.32 -7.42
CA ASP A 78 6.11 -21.92 -6.03
C ASP A 78 7.46 -21.84 -5.29
N GLU A 79 8.39 -22.75 -5.57
CA GLU A 79 9.73 -22.75 -4.99
C GLU A 79 10.54 -21.51 -5.39
N GLU A 80 10.45 -21.09 -6.65
CA GLU A 80 11.11 -19.88 -7.15
C GLU A 80 10.53 -18.62 -6.49
N LEU A 81 9.21 -18.56 -6.34
CA LEU A 81 8.54 -17.45 -5.67
C LEU A 81 8.92 -17.38 -4.18
N GLU A 82 8.95 -18.52 -3.49
CA GLU A 82 9.36 -18.60 -2.09
C GLU A 82 10.82 -18.16 -1.90
N ALA A 83 11.73 -18.56 -2.79
CA ALA A 83 13.12 -18.11 -2.75
C ALA A 83 13.24 -16.58 -2.90
N ILE A 84 12.44 -15.98 -3.80
CA ILE A 84 12.38 -14.52 -3.97
C ILE A 84 11.83 -13.84 -2.71
N MET A 85 10.76 -14.37 -2.12
CA MET A 85 10.14 -13.79 -0.92
C MET A 85 11.05 -13.90 0.31
N ALA A 86 11.75 -15.02 0.47
CA ALA A 86 12.76 -15.20 1.53
C ALA A 86 13.90 -14.18 1.41
N ARG A 87 14.38 -13.93 0.19
CA ARG A 87 15.37 -12.89 -0.07
C ARG A 87 14.82 -11.48 0.19
N ALA A 88 13.59 -11.20 -0.26
CA ALA A 88 12.93 -9.92 -0.05
C ALA A 88 12.80 -9.60 1.46
N LYS A 89 12.41 -10.59 2.26
CA LYS A 89 12.32 -10.46 3.73
C LYS A 89 13.68 -10.14 4.36
N ARG A 90 14.75 -10.82 3.95
CA ARG A 90 16.12 -10.55 4.42
C ARG A 90 16.59 -9.12 4.10
N GLU A 91 16.20 -8.60 2.95
CA GLU A 91 16.60 -7.28 2.46
C GLU A 91 15.60 -6.17 2.83
N ASN A 92 14.53 -6.51 3.57
CA ASN A 92 13.43 -5.62 3.95
C ASN A 92 12.77 -4.93 2.72
N LEU A 93 12.61 -5.68 1.64
CA LEU A 93 12.00 -5.24 0.38
C LEU A 93 10.61 -5.87 0.20
N ASN A 94 9.71 -5.17 -0.49
CA ASN A 94 8.50 -5.82 -0.98
C ASN A 94 8.81 -6.70 -2.21
N ARG A 95 7.87 -7.60 -2.54
CA ARG A 95 8.00 -8.54 -3.66
C ARG A 95 8.46 -7.88 -4.97
N SER A 96 7.81 -6.79 -5.36
CA SER A 96 8.12 -6.11 -6.63
C SER A 96 9.46 -5.37 -6.60
N GLU A 97 9.89 -4.88 -5.43
CA GLU A 97 11.23 -4.30 -5.24
C GLU A 97 12.31 -5.36 -5.35
N ALA A 98 12.14 -6.51 -4.70
CA ALA A 98 13.09 -7.62 -4.78
C ALA A 98 13.29 -8.11 -6.22
N ILE A 99 12.19 -8.31 -6.97
CA ILE A 99 12.26 -8.72 -8.38
C ILE A 99 13.02 -7.69 -9.23
N ARG A 100 12.73 -6.39 -9.05
CA ARG A 100 13.43 -5.32 -9.78
C ARG A 100 14.90 -5.21 -9.39
N ALA A 101 15.24 -5.39 -8.12
CA ALA A 101 16.61 -5.37 -7.64
C ALA A 101 17.42 -6.52 -8.25
N ALA A 102 16.84 -7.72 -8.32
CA ALA A 102 17.45 -8.86 -9.00
C ALA A 102 17.69 -8.58 -10.49
N LEU A 103 16.70 -8.06 -11.21
CA LEU A 103 16.84 -7.69 -12.63
C LEU A 103 17.90 -6.60 -12.84
N LYS A 104 17.93 -5.58 -11.98
CA LYS A 104 18.94 -4.51 -12.03
C LYS A 104 20.34 -5.07 -11.79
N SER A 105 20.49 -5.92 -10.77
CA SER A 105 21.76 -6.59 -10.49
C SER A 105 22.21 -7.44 -11.67
N TRP A 106 21.31 -8.20 -12.29
CA TRP A 106 21.62 -9.04 -13.44
C TRP A 106 22.03 -8.22 -14.67
N ALA A 107 21.30 -7.14 -14.98
CA ALA A 107 21.54 -6.30 -16.15
C ALA A 107 22.82 -5.45 -16.07
N HIS A 108 23.31 -5.16 -14.86
CA HIS A 108 24.50 -4.33 -14.62
C HIS A 108 25.71 -5.11 -14.06
N ALA A 109 25.63 -6.44 -13.99
CA ALA A 109 26.74 -7.30 -13.55
C ALA A 109 27.76 -7.62 -14.67
N ALA A 110 27.73 -6.88 -15.78
CA ALA A 110 28.64 -7.03 -16.93
C ALA A 110 29.77 -6.00 -16.89
#